data_AF-A0A6J7BNH4-F1
#
_entry.id   AF-A0A6J7BNH4-F1
#
_cell.length_a   1.000
_cell.length_b   1.000
_cell.length_c   1.000
_cell.angle_alpha   90.00
_cell.angle_beta   90.00
_cell.angle_gamma   90.00
#
_symmetry.space_group_name_H-M   'P 1'
#
loop_
_entity.id
_entity.type
_entity.pdbx_description
1 polymer ?
#
loop_
_entity_poly.entity_id
_entity_poly.type
_entity_poly.pdbx_seq_one_letter_code
_entity_poly.pdbx_strand_id
1 'polypeptide(L)'
;MEESETWLHIAGAPVALHTIDQNLEIHTLSRETENINLSFTVQPGVWMAAESLGSWSLVACFVTPAFTAMTLADRSQVDQWVDKYGPDVARLIHG
;
A
#
# COMPACT_ATOMS: atom_id res chain seq x y z
N MET A 1 13.71 -1.91 9.65
CA MET A 1 12.58 -2.76 10.06
C MET A 1 12.69 -4.04 9.27
N GLU A 2 12.58 -5.19 9.93
CA GLU A 2 12.63 -6.53 9.29
C GLU A 2 11.23 -7.16 9.17
N GLU A 3 10.19 -6.40 9.54
CA GLU A 3 8.79 -6.83 9.50
C GLU A 3 8.25 -6.77 8.07
N SER A 4 7.61 -7.84 7.62
CA SER A 4 6.85 -7.91 6.38
C SER A 4 5.35 -7.83 6.69
N GLU A 5 4.56 -7.22 5.80
CA GLU A 5 3.12 -7.04 5.99
C GLU A 5 2.34 -7.65 4.83
N THR A 6 1.49 -8.62 5.14
CA THR A 6 0.60 -9.26 4.17
C THR A 6 -0.77 -8.64 4.23
N TRP A 7 -1.22 -8.12 3.10
CA TRP A 7 -2.55 -7.56 2.87
C TRP A 7 -3.43 -8.61 2.21
N LEU A 8 -4.65 -8.79 2.71
CA LEU A 8 -5.65 -9.73 2.20
C LEU A 8 -6.97 -9.01 1.96
N HIS A 9 -7.48 -9.03 0.72
CA HIS A 9 -8.80 -8.48 0.42
C HIS A 9 -9.91 -9.39 0.98
N ILE A 10 -10.83 -8.80 1.74
CA ILE A 10 -11.96 -9.52 2.35
C ILE A 10 -13.26 -9.22 1.62
N ALA A 11 -13.58 -7.93 1.42
CA ALA A 11 -14.85 -7.49 0.86
C ALA A 11 -14.78 -6.05 0.31
N GLY A 12 -15.83 -5.65 -0.41
CA GLY A 12 -15.92 -4.32 -1.01
C GLY A 12 -15.20 -4.21 -2.34
N ALA A 13 -14.95 -2.98 -2.77
CA ALA A 13 -14.25 -2.66 -4.01
C ALA A 13 -12.77 -3.14 -3.97
N PRO A 14 -12.11 -3.30 -5.12
CA PRO A 14 -10.68 -3.55 -5.18
C PRO A 14 -9.86 -2.50 -4.43
N VAL A 15 -8.68 -2.89 -3.96
CA VAL A 15 -7.71 -2.00 -3.31
C VAL A 15 -6.52 -1.81 -4.23
N ALA A 16 -6.11 -0.57 -4.48
CA ALA A 16 -4.79 -0.28 -5.02
C ALA A 16 -3.81 -0.12 -3.87
N LEU A 17 -2.86 -1.04 -3.76
CA LEU A 17 -1.74 -0.99 -2.82
C LEU A 17 -0.50 -0.48 -3.56
N HIS A 18 -0.14 0.77 -3.30
CA HIS A 18 1.03 1.43 -3.84
C HIS A 18 2.25 1.06 -3.00
N THR A 19 3.36 0.71 -3.63
CA THR A 19 4.62 0.39 -2.96
C THR A 19 5.77 1.20 -3.56
N ILE A 20 6.71 1.65 -2.72
CA ILE A 20 7.93 2.33 -3.17
C ILE A 20 9.14 1.72 -2.46
N ASP A 21 9.95 1.02 -3.25
CA ASP A 21 11.34 0.68 -2.91
C ASP A 21 12.26 1.51 -3.84
N GLN A 22 12.64 0.95 -4.98
CA GLN A 22 13.41 1.66 -6.01
C GLN A 22 12.53 2.42 -7.00
N ASN A 23 11.35 1.85 -7.28
CA ASN A 23 10.33 2.35 -8.19
C ASN A 23 8.97 2.34 -7.50
N LEU A 24 8.03 3.13 -8.03
CA LEU A 24 6.62 3.07 -7.66
C LEU A 24 5.95 1.88 -8.37
N GLU A 25 5.34 0.99 -7.60
CA GLU A 25 4.53 -0.12 -8.11
C GLU A 25 3.11 -0.07 -7.52
N ILE A 26 2.13 -0.59 -8.27
CA ILE A 26 0.73 -0.64 -7.84
C ILE A 26 0.23 -2.07 -7.94
N HIS A 27 -0.17 -2.64 -6.82
CA HIS A 27 -0.75 -3.97 -6.73
C HIS A 27 -2.25 -3.84 -6.49
N THR A 28 -3.06 -4.33 -7.44
CA THR A 28 -4.52 -4.36 -7.27
C THR A 28 -4.93 -5.64 -6.54
N LEU A 29 -5.56 -5.49 -5.37
CA LEU A 29 -6.10 -6.60 -4.58
C LEU A 29 -7.61 -6.71 -4.75
N SER A 30 -8.07 -7.89 -5.17
CA SER A 30 -9.49 -8.13 -5.42
C SER A 30 -9.86 -9.61 -5.26
N ARG A 31 -11.11 -9.85 -4.87
CA ARG A 31 -11.78 -11.16 -4.89
C ARG A 31 -12.52 -11.44 -6.19
N GLU A 32 -12.54 -10.49 -7.12
CA GLU A 32 -13.27 -10.64 -8.39
C GLU A 32 -12.67 -11.73 -9.27
N THR A 33 -13.53 -12.42 -10.01
CA THR A 33 -13.22 -13.67 -10.71
C THR A 33 -12.29 -13.50 -11.91
N GLU A 34 -12.18 -12.29 -12.46
CA GLU A 34 -11.38 -12.04 -13.66
C GLU A 34 -9.92 -11.68 -13.36
N ASN A 35 -9.62 -11.16 -12.17
CA ASN A 35 -8.27 -10.78 -11.73
C ASN A 35 -8.07 -11.17 -10.26
N ILE A 36 -7.97 -12.48 -9.99
CA ILE A 36 -7.77 -13.00 -8.64
C ILE A 36 -6.35 -12.69 -8.19
N ASN A 37 -6.18 -11.53 -7.56
CA ASN A 37 -5.01 -11.22 -6.76
C ASN A 37 -5.50 -10.90 -5.35
N LEU A 38 -5.70 -11.94 -4.56
CA LEU A 38 -6.39 -11.84 -3.27
C LEU A 38 -5.53 -11.16 -2.20
N SER A 39 -4.21 -11.31 -2.29
CA SER A 39 -3.27 -10.88 -1.28
C SER A 39 -1.94 -10.47 -1.85
N PHE A 40 -1.25 -9.57 -1.15
CA PHE A 40 0.13 -9.19 -1.46
C PHE A 40 0.93 -8.98 -0.17
N THR A 41 2.20 -9.36 -0.19
CA THR A 41 3.11 -9.17 0.95
C THR A 41 4.12 -8.07 0.63
N VAL A 42 3.99 -6.95 1.33
CA VAL A 42 4.96 -5.85 1.30
C VAL A 42 6.20 -6.29 2.08
N GLN A 43 7.36 -6.19 1.42
CA GLN A 43 8.64 -6.57 2.01
C GLN A 43 9.14 -5.53 3.01
N PRO A 44 10.00 -5.90 3.97
CA PRO A 44 10.52 -4.96 4.95
C PRO A 44 11.26 -3.79 4.28
N GLY A 45 11.05 -2.58 4.81
CA GLY A 45 11.70 -1.35 4.32
C GLY A 45 11.07 -0.72 3.08
N VAL A 46 10.01 -1.33 2.53
CA VAL A 46 9.25 -0.79 1.40
C VAL A 46 8.18 0.17 1.92
N TRP A 47 8.10 1.37 1.35
CA TRP A 47 7.01 2.30 1.64
C TRP A 47 5.71 1.78 1.03
N MET A 48 4.58 2.00 1.71
CA MET A 48 3.28 1.59 1.18
C MET A 48 2.18 2.61 1.47
N ALA A 49 1.20 2.69 0.58
CA ALA A 49 -0.04 3.42 0.75
C ALA A 49 -1.18 2.67 0.05
N ALA A 50 -2.41 2.78 0.56
CA ALA A 50 -3.55 2.05 0.02
C ALA A 50 -4.74 2.97 -0.23
N GLU A 51 -5.45 2.74 -1.32
CA GLU A 51 -6.72 3.40 -1.60
C GLU A 51 -7.77 2.39 -2.08
N SER A 52 -9.04 2.66 -1.73
CA SER A 52 -10.16 1.92 -2.31
C SER A 52 -10.43 2.42 -3.72
N LEU A 53 -10.59 1.52 -4.68
CA LEU A 53 -10.95 1.86 -6.07
C LEU A 53 -12.47 2.01 -6.26
N GLY A 54 -13.22 2.13 -5.16
CA GLY A 54 -14.67 2.31 -5.16
C GLY A 54 -15.12 2.99 -3.86
N SER A 55 -16.34 2.66 -3.42
CA SER A 55 -16.91 3.33 -2.23
C SER A 55 -16.26 2.91 -0.92
N TRP A 56 -15.87 1.64 -0.79
CA TRP A 56 -15.21 1.10 0.39
C TRP A 56 -14.52 -0.22 0.07
N SER A 57 -13.49 -0.56 0.86
CA SER A 57 -12.81 -1.86 0.83
C SER A 57 -12.55 -2.33 2.26
N LEU A 58 -12.63 -3.63 2.50
CA LEU A 58 -12.25 -4.27 3.76
C LEU A 58 -11.10 -5.22 3.50
N VAL A 59 -10.04 -5.08 4.29
CA VAL A 59 -8.82 -5.89 4.21
C VAL A 59 -8.44 -6.41 5.59
N ALA A 60 -7.68 -7.51 5.61
CA ALA A 60 -6.91 -7.92 6.78
C ALA A 60 -5.43 -7.70 6.50
N CYS A 61 -4.71 -7.17 7.50
CA CYS A 61 -3.27 -6.99 7.45
C CYS A 61 -2.60 -7.86 8.53
N PHE A 62 -1.57 -8.58 8.14
CA PHE A 62 -0.80 -9.46 9.03
C PHE A 62 0.67 -9.07 8.95
N VAL A 63 1.24 -8.66 10.08
CA VAL A 63 2.65 -8.27 10.18
C VAL A 63 3.43 -9.41 10.84
N THR A 64 4.58 -9.76 10.26
CA THR A 64 5.52 -10.72 10.84
C THR A 64 6.98 -10.23 10.69
N PRO A 65 7.78 -10.19 11.77
CA PRO A 65 7.43 -10.47 13.18
C PRO A 65 6.36 -9.53 13.76
N ALA A 66 5.96 -9.76 15.02
CA ALA A 66 4.91 -8.96 15.66
C ALA A 66 5.23 -7.46 15.62
N PHE A 67 4.23 -6.65 15.29
CA PHE A 67 4.36 -5.20 15.16
C PHE A 67 4.95 -4.56 16.41
N THR A 68 5.99 -3.74 16.20
CA THR A 68 6.64 -2.99 17.28
C THR A 68 6.60 -1.48 17.08
N ALA A 69 6.83 -1.01 15.85
CA ALA A 69 6.88 0.41 15.51
C ALA A 69 6.53 0.63 14.03
N MET A 70 6.21 1.87 13.66
CA MET A 70 6.05 2.31 12.28
C MET A 70 6.71 3.65 12.05
N THR A 71 7.03 3.93 10.79
CA THR A 71 7.45 5.25 10.33
C THR A 71 6.43 5.78 9.34
N LEU A 72 5.94 6.99 9.58
CA LEU A 72 5.15 7.72 8.60
C LEU A 72 6.08 8.63 7.80
N ALA A 73 5.85 8.72 6.49
CA ALA A 73 6.62 9.60 5.63
C ALA A 73 6.40 11.07 6.05
N ASP A 74 7.49 11.82 6.19
CA ASP A 74 7.40 13.26 6.39
C ASP A 74 7.18 14.00 5.06
N ARG A 75 6.81 15.28 5.14
CA ARG A 75 6.51 16.08 3.95
C ARG A 75 7.67 16.17 2.96
N SER A 76 8.91 16.23 3.45
CA SER A 76 10.09 16.34 2.57
C SER A 76 10.31 15.06 1.77
N GLN A 77 10.07 13.90 2.37
CA GLN A 77 10.14 12.61 1.70
C GLN A 77 9.08 12.50 0.60
N VAL A 78 7.88 13.04 0.86
CA VAL A 78 6.77 13.07 -0.08
C VAL A 78 7.07 13.98 -1.26
N ASP A 79 7.56 15.19 -0.99
CA ASP A 79 7.87 16.16 -2.05
C ASP A 79 8.93 15.55 -3.01
N GLN A 80 9.91 14.79 -2.50
CA GLN A 80 10.86 14.04 -3.34
C GLN A 80 10.19 12.98 -4.22
N TRP A 81 9.18 12.27 -3.70
CA TRP A 81 8.42 11.31 -4.50
C TRP A 81 7.55 11.99 -5.55
N VAL A 82 6.99 13.16 -5.25
CA VAL A 82 6.25 13.98 -6.22
C VAL A 82 7.15 14.39 -7.37
N ASP A 83 8.38 14.85 -7.08
CA ASP A 83 9.36 15.22 -8.10
C ASP A 83 9.76 14.02 -8.97
N LYS A 84 9.86 12.82 -8.38
CA LYS A 84 10.32 11.61 -9.07
C LYS A 84 9.21 10.87 -9.83
N TYR A 85 8.04 10.70 -9.23
CA TYR A 85 6.96 9.84 -9.73
C TYR A 85 5.72 10.62 -10.17
N GLY A 86 5.68 11.93 -9.92
CA GLY A 86 4.60 12.82 -10.33
C GLY A 86 3.63 13.18 -9.18
N PRO A 87 2.74 14.16 -9.44
CA PRO A 87 1.89 14.76 -8.41
C PRO A 87 0.83 13.81 -7.83
N ASP A 88 0.55 12.68 -8.50
CA ASP A 88 -0.50 11.76 -8.07
C ASP A 88 -0.14 11.03 -6.77
N VAL A 89 1.15 10.84 -6.47
CA VAL A 89 1.61 10.27 -5.19
C VAL A 89 1.15 11.12 -4.00
N ALA A 90 1.05 12.44 -4.15
CA ALA A 90 0.60 13.31 -3.07
C ALA A 90 -0.87 13.07 -2.68
N ARG A 91 -1.68 12.49 -3.57
CA ARG A 91 -3.11 12.21 -3.28
C ARG A 91 -3.29 11.11 -2.25
N LEU A 92 -2.31 10.21 -2.13
CA LEU A 92 -2.31 9.08 -1.21
C LEU A 92 -1.98 9.50 0.23
N ILE A 93 -1.72 10.78 0.45
CA ILE A 93 -1.26 11.30 1.72
C ILE A 93 -2.37 12.17 2.30
N HIS A 94 -2.89 11.71 3.42
CA HIS A 94 -3.96 12.38 4.13
C HIS A 94 -3.38 12.90 5.45
N GLY A 95 -3.21 14.23 5.52
CA GLY A 95 -2.67 14.96 6.66
C GLY A 95 -3.34 16.32 6.79
#